data_AF-A0A5S9MF79-F1
#
_entry.id   AF-A0A5S9MF79-F1
#
_cell.length_a   1.000
_cell.length_b   1.000
_cell.length_c   1.000
_cell.angle_alpha   90.00
_cell.angle_beta   90.00
_cell.angle_gamma   90.00
#
_symmetry.space_group_name_H-M   'P 1'
#
loop_
_entity.id
_entity.type
_entity.pdbx_description
1 polymer ?
#
loop_
_entity_poly.entity_id
_entity_poly.type
_entity_poly.pdbx_seq_one_letter_code
_entity_poly.pdbx_strand_id
1 'polypeptide(L)'
;MILTQNGADAHYYDPLTHLSATMKIYEEIPRLAHELAHQYCDGKWIAVGGGGYDIWRVVPRAWSRIWLEMKGITPPDELPQDWIQAWNKQSPVTLPSTWRDPNDLYPPIPRKAEITEKMLKQ
;
A
#
# COMPACT_ATOMS: atom_id res chain seq x y z
N MET A 1 8.72 -5.78 -21.17
CA MET A 1 9.23 -5.25 -19.88
C MET A 1 8.17 -4.34 -19.29
N ILE A 2 7.93 -4.40 -17.98
CA ILE A 2 7.02 -3.50 -17.26
C ILE A 2 7.84 -2.50 -16.44
N LEU A 3 7.48 -1.22 -16.49
CA LEU A 3 7.96 -0.18 -15.59
C LEU A 3 6.77 0.32 -14.78
N THR A 4 6.83 0.24 -13.45
CA THR A 4 5.81 0.81 -12.56
C THR A 4 6.36 1.97 -11.75
N GLN A 5 5.58 3.05 -11.67
CA GLN A 5 5.81 4.17 -10.76
C GLN A 5 4.85 4.02 -9.59
N ASN A 6 5.38 3.85 -8.37
CA ASN A 6 4.61 3.37 -7.23
C ASN A 6 4.54 4.43 -6.14
N GLY A 7 3.74 5.47 -6.40
CA GLY A 7 3.42 6.49 -5.41
C GLY A 7 2.64 5.93 -4.22
N ALA A 8 3.03 6.31 -3.01
CA ALA A 8 2.35 6.05 -1.75
C ALA A 8 1.31 7.12 -1.38
N ASP A 9 1.13 8.12 -2.24
CA ASP A 9 0.29 9.29 -2.01
C ASP A 9 -1.22 9.02 -2.11
N ALA A 10 -1.65 7.92 -2.74
CA ALA A 10 -3.06 7.52 -2.79
C ALA A 10 -3.63 7.06 -1.42
N HIS A 11 -2.77 6.77 -0.46
CA HIS A 11 -3.16 6.30 0.86
C HIS A 11 -3.95 7.36 1.64
N TYR A 12 -4.93 6.94 2.44
CA TYR A 12 -5.80 7.83 3.22
C TYR A 12 -5.05 8.83 4.12
N TYR A 13 -3.96 8.40 4.76
CA TYR A 13 -3.11 9.26 5.59
C TYR A 13 -2.22 10.26 4.82
N ASP A 14 -2.14 10.16 3.50
CA ASP A 14 -1.32 11.10 2.76
C ASP A 14 -1.93 12.52 2.84
N PRO A 15 -1.14 13.55 3.21
CA PRO A 15 -1.66 14.89 3.39
C PRO A 15 -1.98 15.62 2.08
N LEU A 16 -1.49 15.13 0.93
CA LEU A 16 -1.58 15.83 -0.35
C LEU A 16 -2.61 15.24 -1.32
N THR A 17 -3.22 14.10 -1.02
CA THR A 17 -4.30 13.52 -1.84
C THR A 17 -5.48 13.01 -1.02
N HIS A 18 -6.60 12.71 -1.68
CA HIS A 18 -7.85 12.28 -1.04
C HIS A 18 -8.43 10.98 -1.62
N LEU A 19 -7.57 10.13 -2.21
CA LEU A 19 -8.00 8.87 -2.86
C LEU A 19 -8.50 7.81 -1.85
N SER A 20 -8.26 8.00 -0.54
CA SER A 20 -8.79 7.16 0.54
C SER A 20 -8.48 5.68 0.39
N ALA A 21 -7.32 5.33 -0.17
CA ALA A 21 -6.86 3.95 -0.26
C ALA A 21 -6.27 3.47 1.07
N THR A 22 -6.15 2.14 1.21
CA THR A 22 -5.49 1.48 2.34
C THR A 22 -4.29 0.68 1.87
N MET A 23 -3.49 0.18 2.80
CA MET A 23 -2.34 -0.71 2.58
C MET A 23 -2.63 -1.91 1.67
N LYS A 24 -3.90 -2.33 1.54
CA LYS A 24 -4.32 -3.41 0.65
C LYS A 24 -3.96 -3.15 -0.82
N ILE A 25 -4.04 -1.90 -1.30
CA ILE A 25 -3.70 -1.63 -2.71
C ILE A 25 -2.21 -1.84 -2.98
N TYR A 26 -1.37 -1.60 -1.98
CA TYR A 26 0.08 -1.79 -2.06
C TYR A 26 0.48 -3.26 -1.88
N GLU A 27 -0.45 -4.15 -1.53
CA GLU A 27 -0.29 -5.60 -1.63
C GLU A 27 -0.70 -6.10 -3.02
N GLU A 28 -1.89 -5.69 -3.50
CA GLU A 28 -2.47 -6.22 -4.73
C GLU A 28 -1.83 -5.70 -6.01
N ILE A 29 -1.50 -4.40 -6.08
CA ILE A 29 -0.94 -3.81 -7.31
C ILE A 29 0.44 -4.39 -7.62
N PRO A 30 1.38 -4.49 -6.66
CA PRO A 30 2.67 -5.14 -6.91
C PRO A 30 2.50 -6.61 -7.33
N ARG A 31 1.60 -7.36 -6.68
CA ARG A 31 1.30 -8.75 -7.03
C ARG A 31 0.87 -8.89 -8.49
N LEU A 32 -0.07 -8.05 -8.92
CA LEU A 32 -0.54 -8.03 -10.31
C LEU A 32 0.57 -7.62 -11.29
N ALA A 33 1.36 -6.59 -10.97
CA ALA A 33 2.48 -6.17 -11.80
C ALA A 33 3.52 -7.29 -11.96
N HIS A 34 3.80 -8.03 -10.88
CA HIS A 34 4.73 -9.15 -10.86
C HIS A 34 4.24 -10.32 -11.73
N GLU A 35 2.96 -10.68 -11.60
CA GLU A 35 2.29 -11.72 -12.39
C GLU A 35 2.31 -11.37 -13.88
N LEU A 36 1.90 -10.15 -14.23
CA LEU A 36 1.88 -9.67 -15.62
C LEU A 36 3.29 -9.58 -16.22
N ALA A 37 4.30 -9.22 -15.43
CA ALA A 37 5.67 -9.19 -15.89
C ALA A 37 6.20 -10.58 -16.22
N HIS A 38 5.86 -11.59 -15.41
CA HIS A 38 6.21 -12.98 -15.69
C HIS A 38 5.51 -13.50 -16.94
N GLN A 39 4.22 -13.19 -17.09
CA GLN A 39 3.41 -13.69 -18.19
C GLN A 39 3.80 -13.07 -19.54
N TYR A 40 4.08 -11.76 -19.57
CA TYR A 40 4.19 -11.02 -20.83
C TYR A 40 5.56 -10.38 -21.07
N CYS A 41 6.46 -10.42 -20.09
CA CYS A 41 7.71 -9.67 -20.12
C CYS A 41 8.94 -10.48 -19.68
N ASP A 42 8.88 -11.81 -19.66
CA ASP A 42 9.95 -12.71 -19.19
C ASP A 42 10.43 -12.36 -17.77
N GLY A 43 9.51 -11.94 -16.90
CA GLY A 43 9.82 -11.51 -15.54
C GLY A 43 10.51 -10.14 -15.44
N LYS A 44 10.68 -9.40 -16.54
CA LYS A 44 11.35 -8.08 -16.53
C LYS A 44 10.41 -7.00 -15.99
N TRP A 45 10.56 -6.71 -14.71
CA TRP A 45 9.86 -5.63 -14.01
C TRP A 45 10.85 -4.68 -13.32
N ILE A 46 10.72 -3.39 -13.61
CA ILE A 46 11.40 -2.32 -12.87
C ILE A 46 10.33 -1.55 -12.09
N ALA A 47 10.47 -1.49 -10.76
CA ALA A 47 9.63 -0.65 -9.92
C ALA A 47 10.43 0.56 -9.46
N VAL A 48 9.89 1.75 -9.68
CA VAL A 48 10.41 2.99 -9.12
C VAL A 48 9.44 3.54 -8.09
N GLY A 49 9.97 4.32 -7.15
CA GLY A 49 9.17 5.07 -6.17
C GLY A 49 8.33 6.17 -6.83
N GLY A 50 7.69 6.96 -6.00
CA GLY A 50 6.81 8.04 -6.44
C GLY A 50 6.55 9.08 -5.36
N GLY A 51 5.43 9.81 -5.51
CA GLY A 51 4.91 10.65 -4.43
C GLY A 51 4.55 9.83 -3.19
N GLY A 52 4.38 10.48 -2.05
CA GLY A 52 4.16 9.83 -0.77
C GLY A 52 4.76 10.67 0.34
N TYR A 53 3.89 11.31 1.10
CA TYR A 53 4.24 12.42 1.98
C TYR A 53 3.96 12.11 3.45
N ASP A 54 3.20 11.05 3.73
CA ASP A 54 3.25 10.36 5.02
C ASP A 54 4.46 9.41 5.08
N ILE A 55 5.62 10.00 5.33
CA ILE A 55 6.92 9.30 5.36
C ILE A 55 7.09 8.34 6.55
N TRP A 56 6.16 8.37 7.50
CA TRP A 56 6.27 7.65 8.77
C TRP A 56 5.43 6.38 8.78
N ARG A 57 4.15 6.51 8.49
CA ARG A 57 3.16 5.44 8.58
C ARG A 57 2.95 4.77 7.23
N VAL A 58 3.07 5.50 6.11
CA VAL A 58 2.67 4.97 4.79
C VAL A 58 3.87 4.54 3.95
N VAL A 59 4.75 5.47 3.59
CA VAL A 59 5.83 5.23 2.60
C VAL A 59 6.66 4.00 2.95
N PRO A 60 7.12 3.80 4.21
CA PRO A 60 7.93 2.63 4.57
C PRO A 60 7.18 1.31 4.36
N ARG A 61 5.89 1.26 4.71
CA ARG A 61 5.06 0.06 4.50
C ARG A 61 4.79 -0.18 3.02
N ALA A 62 4.38 0.86 2.28
CA ALA A 62 4.01 0.77 0.87
C ALA A 62 5.18 0.30 -0.01
N TRP A 63 6.36 0.92 0.14
CA TRP A 63 7.52 0.55 -0.68
C TRP A 63 8.14 -0.79 -0.27
N SER A 64 8.08 -1.13 1.02
CA SER A 64 8.49 -2.47 1.47
C SER A 64 7.59 -3.56 0.89
N ARG A 65 6.28 -3.32 0.71
CA ARG A 65 5.38 -4.30 0.07
C ARG A 65 5.81 -4.62 -1.37
N ILE A 66 6.21 -3.61 -2.14
CA ILE A 66 6.73 -3.81 -3.51
C ILE A 66 7.99 -4.67 -3.47
N TRP A 67 8.93 -4.34 -2.58
CA TRP A 67 10.16 -5.09 -2.43
C TRP A 67 9.91 -6.54 -2.00
N LEU A 68 9.03 -6.76 -1.03
CA LEU A 68 8.65 -8.08 -0.55
C LEU A 68 8.05 -8.93 -1.66
N GLU A 69 7.17 -8.36 -2.48
CA GLU A 69 6.59 -9.03 -3.65
C GLU A 69 7.68 -9.43 -4.66
N MET A 70 8.58 -8.51 -5.01
CA MET A 70 9.72 -8.81 -5.90
C MET A 70 10.62 -9.92 -5.36
N LYS A 71 10.73 -10.06 -4.03
CA LYS A 71 11.51 -11.11 -3.37
C LYS A 71 10.72 -12.40 -3.17
N GLY A 72 9.41 -12.43 -3.41
CA GLY A 72 8.53 -13.55 -3.09
C GLY A 72 8.48 -13.84 -1.58
N ILE A 73 8.59 -12.81 -0.75
CA ILE A 73 8.62 -12.95 0.72
C ILE A 73 7.28 -12.52 1.29
N THR A 74 6.62 -13.43 2.00
CA THR A 74 5.45 -13.11 2.83
C THR A 74 5.93 -12.73 4.24
N PRO A 75 5.81 -11.46 4.68
CA PRO A 75 6.16 -11.08 6.03
C PRO A 75 5.12 -11.59 7.04
N PRO A 76 5.45 -11.64 8.35
CA PRO A 76 4.43 -11.74 9.40
C PRO A 76 3.46 -10.54 9.33
N ASP A 77 2.32 -10.62 10.01
CA ASP A 77 1.34 -9.53 10.01
C ASP A 77 1.84 -8.29 10.79
N GLU A 78 2.72 -8.52 11.76
CA GLU A 78 3.36 -7.48 12.57
C GLU A 78 4.56 -6.85 11.85
N LEU A 79 4.75 -5.55 12.09
CA LEU A 79 5.94 -4.84 11.68
C LEU A 79 7.12 -5.18 12.62
N PRO A 80 8.37 -5.16 12.12
CA PRO A 80 9.53 -5.44 12.96
C PRO A 80 9.60 -4.51 14.18
N GLN A 81 9.59 -5.10 15.38
CA GLN A 81 9.54 -4.33 16.62
C GLN A 81 10.74 -3.37 16.76
N ASP A 82 11.93 -3.79 16.32
CA ASP A 82 13.13 -2.95 16.36
C ASP A 82 12.99 -1.71 15.46
N TRP A 83 12.33 -1.85 14.30
CA TRP A 83 12.03 -0.72 13.42
C TRP A 83 11.05 0.24 14.11
N ILE A 84 9.97 -0.27 14.71
CA ILE A 84 9.01 0.55 15.46
C ILE A 84 9.74 1.30 16.58
N GLN A 85 10.52 0.62 17.41
CA GLN A 85 11.22 1.25 18.54
C GLN A 85 12.22 2.32 18.09
N ALA A 86 12.91 2.11 16.96
CA ALA A 86 13.88 3.05 16.42
C ALA A 86 13.21 4.34 15.89
N TRP A 87 12.10 4.20 15.17
CA TRP A 87 11.48 5.30 14.45
C TRP A 87 10.34 5.98 15.20
N ASN A 88 9.67 5.29 16.13
CA ASN A 88 8.57 5.88 16.91
C ASN A 88 9.06 7.01 17.83
N LYS A 89 10.36 7.04 18.18
CA LYS A 89 10.99 8.15 18.91
C LYS A 89 11.19 9.41 18.07
N GLN A 90 11.25 9.28 16.75
CA GLN A 90 11.49 10.37 15.80
C GLN A 90 10.20 10.82 15.10
N SER A 91 9.26 9.90 14.96
CA SER A 91 7.98 10.14 14.32
C SER A 91 7.13 11.11 15.14
N PRO A 92 6.53 12.14 14.53
CA PRO A 92 5.56 13.02 15.19
C PRO A 92 4.20 12.34 15.41
N VAL A 93 4.03 11.12 14.91
CA VAL A 93 2.79 10.32 14.98
C VAL A 93 3.11 8.91 15.47
N THR A 94 2.16 8.27 16.14
CA THR A 94 2.30 6.86 16.52
C THR A 94 2.39 5.99 15.27
N LEU A 95 3.44 5.17 15.19
CA LEU A 95 3.62 4.22 14.09
C LEU A 95 2.67 3.03 14.24
N PRO A 96 2.16 2.47 13.12
CA PRO A 96 1.39 1.24 13.15
C PRO A 96 2.26 0.06 13.62
N SER A 97 1.64 -0.92 14.26
CA SER A 97 2.30 -2.18 14.65
C SER A 97 2.17 -3.28 13.61
N THR A 98 1.34 -3.09 12.58
CA THR A 98 1.05 -4.09 11.55
C THR A 98 1.22 -3.54 10.14
N TRP A 99 1.39 -4.44 9.19
CA TRP A 99 1.52 -4.07 7.77
C TRP A 99 0.23 -3.55 7.15
N ARG A 100 -0.92 -3.99 7.66
CA ARG A 100 -2.25 -3.64 7.15
C ARG A 100 -2.87 -2.54 7.97
N ASP A 101 -3.77 -1.78 7.34
CA ASP A 101 -4.60 -0.84 8.06
C ASP A 101 -5.83 -1.51 8.67
N PRO A 102 -6.40 -0.93 9.72
CA PRO A 102 -7.67 -1.40 10.26
C PRO A 102 -8.81 -1.20 9.25
N ASN A 103 -9.86 -2.03 9.36
CA ASN A 103 -10.99 -2.02 8.42
C ASN A 103 -11.82 -0.73 8.46
N ASP A 104 -11.76 0.01 9.57
CA ASP A 104 -12.47 1.25 9.85
C ASP A 104 -11.57 2.51 9.73
N LEU A 105 -10.48 2.41 8.94
CA LEU A 105 -9.49 3.48 8.75
C LEU A 105 -10.11 4.84 8.39
N TYR A 106 -11.18 4.85 7.59
CA TYR A 106 -11.87 6.06 7.19
C TYR A 106 -13.39 5.88 7.28
N PRO A 107 -14.15 6.96 7.53
CA PRO A 107 -15.60 6.87 7.69
C PRO A 107 -16.28 6.31 6.43
N PRO A 108 -17.39 5.57 6.57
CA PRO A 108 -18.12 5.01 5.44
C PRO A 108 -18.51 6.12 4.46
N ILE A 109 -18.09 5.99 3.20
CA ILE A 109 -18.45 6.95 2.15
C ILE A 109 -19.97 6.86 1.93
N PRO A 110 -20.76 7.94 2.10
CA PRO A 110 -22.22 7.89 2.15
C PRO A 110 -22.91 7.23 0.94
N ARG A 111 -22.28 7.25 -0.24
CA ARG A 111 -22.82 6.67 -1.49
C ARG A 111 -22.34 5.26 -1.82
N LYS A 112 -21.52 4.62 -0.97
CA LYS A 112 -20.92 3.31 -1.30
C LYS A 112 -21.99 2.22 -1.47
N ALA A 113 -22.99 2.19 -0.60
CA ALA A 113 -24.08 1.22 -0.66
C ALA A 113 -24.92 1.36 -1.95
N GLU A 114 -25.28 2.59 -2.32
CA GLU A 114 -26.06 2.86 -3.55
C GLU A 114 -25.30 2.45 -4.83
N ILE A 115 -23.98 2.62 -4.84
CA ILE A 115 -23.13 2.24 -5.97
C ILE A 115 -22.99 0.70 -6.04
N THR A 116 -22.75 0.04 -4.90
CA THR A 116 -22.65 -1.43 -4.85
C THR A 116 -23.95 -2.11 -5.27
N GLU A 117 -25.10 -1.57 -4.86
CA GLU A 117 -26.41 -2.11 -5.24
C GLU A 117 -26.70 -1.95 -6.75
N LYS A 118 -26.23 -0.86 -7.37
CA LYS A 118 -26.33 -0.67 -8.83
C LYS A 118 -25.41 -1.59 -9.62
N MET A 119 -24.21 -1.90 -9.11
CA MET A 119 -23.26 -2.79 -9.76
C MET A 119 -23.66 -4.27 -9.70
N LEU A 120 -24.40 -4.70 -8.67
CA LEU A 120 -24.93 -6.06 -8.56
C LEU A 120 -26.18 -6.32 -9.40
N LYS A 121 -26.79 -5.26 -9.95
CA LYS A 121 -28.01 -5.30 -10.78
C LYS A 121 -27.74 -5.18 -12.29
N GLN A 122 -26.48 -5.10 -12.71
CA GLN A 122 -26.02 -5.15 -14.11
C GLN A 122 -25.28 -6.46 -14.37
#